data_AF-A0A0B9G0S3-F1
#
_entry.id   AF-A0A0B9G0S3-F1
#
_cell.length_a   1.000
_cell.length_b   1.000
_cell.length_c   1.000
_cell.angle_alpha   90.00
_cell.angle_beta   90.00
_cell.angle_gamma   90.00
#
_symmetry.space_group_name_H-M   'P 1'
#
loop_
_entity.id
_entity.type
_entity.pdbx_description
1 polymer ?
#
loop_
_entity_poly.entity_id
_entity_poly.type
_entity_poly.pdbx_seq_one_letter_code
_entity_poly.pdbx_strand_id
1 'polypeptide(L)' 'MDQAESLRSLFSHKMARDNLIDCRNKLYQAIKTGNHADIECLMAELEQAQRSFEALLKRQ' A
#
# COMPACT_ATOMS: atom_id res chain seq x y z
N MET A 1 26.60 10.17 -3.16
CA MET A 1 25.30 9.50 -3.39
C MET A 1 25.59 8.17 -4.05
N ASP A 2 25.21 7.07 -3.41
CA ASP A 2 25.35 5.72 -3.94
C ASP A 2 24.21 5.45 -4.94
N GLN A 3 24.52 5.17 -6.21
CA GLN A 3 23.51 4.86 -7.24
C GLN A 3 22.67 3.63 -6.86
N ALA A 4 23.23 2.69 -6.08
CA ALA A 4 22.50 1.53 -5.59
C ALA A 4 21.43 1.91 -4.55
N GLU A 5 21.60 3.01 -3.84
CA GLU A 5 20.64 3.52 -2.87
C GLU A 5 19.45 4.20 -3.56
N SER A 6 19.70 4.97 -4.63
CA SER A 6 18.64 5.56 -5.47
C SER A 6 17.76 4.50 -6.14
N LEU A 7 18.34 3.41 -6.66
CA LEU A 7 17.58 2.30 -7.23
C LEU A 7 16.73 1.58 -6.17
N ARG A 8 17.31 1.28 -5.00
CA ARG A 8 16.57 0.66 -3.88
C ARG A 8 15.39 1.50 -3.42
N SER A 9 15.56 2.82 -3.35
CA SER A 9 14.48 3.76 -3.05
C SER A 9 13.37 3.68 -4.11
N LEU A 10 13.70 3.79 -5.40
CA LEU A 10 12.72 3.72 -6.49
C LEU A 10 11.90 2.42 -6.49
N PHE A 11 12.56 1.27 -6.30
CA PHE A 11 11.86 -0.01 -6.20
C PHE A 11 10.97 -0.09 -4.96
N SER A 12 11.42 0.45 -3.82
CA SER A 12 10.61 0.49 -2.59
C SER A 12 9.36 1.35 -2.74
N HIS A 13 9.47 2.49 -3.43
CA HIS A 13 8.31 3.33 -3.75
C HIS A 13 7.31 2.65 -4.69
N LYS A 14 7.81 1.96 -5.72
CA LYS A 14 6.96 1.19 -6.65
C LYS A 14 6.20 0.09 -5.90
N MET A 15 6.89 -0.67 -5.06
CA MET A 15 6.28 -1.73 -4.26
C MET A 15 5.21 -1.21 -3.28
N ALA A 16 5.49 -0.11 -2.59
CA ALA A 16 4.52 0.48 -1.66
C ALA A 16 3.26 0.98 -2.37
N ARG A 17 3.41 1.57 -3.56
CA ARG A 17 2.28 1.98 -4.40
C ARG A 17 1.47 0.78 -4.89
N ASP A 18 2.13 -0.26 -5.38
CA ASP A 18 1.47 -1.46 -5.90
C ASP A 18 0.66 -2.16 -4.79
N ASN A 19 1.24 -2.28 -3.59
CA ASN A 19 0.53 -2.82 -2.42
C ASN A 19 -0.74 -2.03 -2.06
N LEU A 20 -0.69 -0.69 -2.18
CA LEU A 20 -1.83 0.18 -1.87
C LEU A 20 -2.96 0.02 -2.89
N ILE A 21 -2.60 -0.13 -4.17
CA ILE A 21 -3.55 -0.44 -5.25
C ILE A 21 -4.21 -1.80 -5.01
N ASP A 22 -3.45 -2.81 -4.60
CA ASP A 22 -3.97 -4.15 -4.33
C ASP A 22 -4.93 -4.18 -3.13
N CYS A 23 -4.58 -3.52 -2.02
CA CYS A 23 -5.46 -3.42 -0.84
C CYS A 23 -6.80 -2.75 -1.20
N ARG A 24 -6.74 -1.65 -1.97
CA ARG A 24 -7.95 -0.96 -2.46
C ARG A 24 -8.81 -1.88 -3.34
N ASN A 25 -8.19 -2.63 -4.24
CA ASN A 25 -8.93 -3.52 -5.15
C ASN A 25 -9.60 -4.66 -4.37
N LYS A 26 -8.93 -5.25 -3.38
CA LYS A 26 -9.50 -6.27 -2.49
C LYS A 26 -10.68 -5.71 -1.68
N LEU A 27 -10.52 -4.52 -1.09
CA LEU A 27 -11.59 -3.85 -0.35
C LEU A 27 -12.81 -3.59 -1.23
N TYR A 28 -12.60 -3.12 -2.47
CA TYR A 28 -13.68 -2.91 -3.43
C TYR A 28 -14.43 -4.21 -3.75
N GLN A 29 -13.72 -5.32 -3.92
CA GLN A 29 -14.36 -6.63 -4.12
C GLN A 29 -15.13 -7.09 -2.89
N ALA A 30 -14.58 -6.94 -1.68
CA ALA A 30 -15.25 -7.32 -0.44
C ALA A 30 -16.54 -6.51 -0.20
N ILE A 31 -16.53 -5.21 -0.51
CA ILE A 31 -17.72 -4.35 -0.50
C ILE A 31 -18.75 -4.86 -1.50
N LYS A 32 -18.31 -5.16 -2.73
CA LYS A 32 -19.20 -5.63 -3.80
C LYS A 32 -19.85 -6.97 -3.48
N THR A 33 -19.15 -7.88 -2.81
CA THR A 33 -19.65 -9.21 -2.43
C THR A 33 -20.39 -9.23 -1.10
N GLY A 34 -20.36 -8.13 -0.33
CA GLY A 34 -20.98 -8.05 0.99
C GLY A 34 -20.26 -8.88 2.05
N ASN A 35 -18.97 -9.16 1.86
CA ASN A 35 -18.16 -9.88 2.85
C ASN A 35 -17.64 -8.93 3.93
N HIS A 36 -18.50 -8.61 4.90
CA HIS A 36 -18.24 -7.59 5.92
C HIS A 36 -17.10 -7.94 6.89
N ALA A 37 -16.87 -9.22 7.17
CA ALA A 37 -15.77 -9.67 8.02
C ALA A 37 -14.39 -9.33 7.39
N ASP A 38 -14.29 -9.47 6.07
CA ASP A 38 -13.08 -9.14 5.33
C ASP A 38 -12.89 -7.62 5.17
N ILE A 39 -13.97 -6.83 5.17
CA ILE A 39 -13.90 -5.37 5.00
C ILE A 39 -13.11 -4.70 6.14
N GLU A 40 -13.38 -5.06 7.39
CA GLU A 40 -12.66 -4.47 8.53
C GLU A 40 -11.16 -4.77 8.48
N CYS A 41 -10.80 -6.01 8.14
CA CYS A 41 -9.41 -6.42 7.99
C CYS A 41 -8.73 -5.68 6.82
N LEU A 42 -9.39 -5.62 5.66
CA LEU A 42 -8.90 -4.94 4.47
C LEU A 42 -8.79 -3.41 4.65
N MET A 43 -9.65 -2.80 5.47
CA MET A 43 -9.52 -1.40 5.85
C MET A 43 -8.27 -1.15 6.68
N ALA A 44 -7.99 -2.01 7.68
CA ALA A 44 -6.78 -1.90 8.49
C ALA A 44 -5.50 -2.10 7.63
N GLU A 45 -5.52 -3.07 6.71
CA GLU A 45 -4.42 -3.28 5.75
C GLU A 45 -4.22 -2.07 4.82
N LEU A 46 -5.31 -1.47 4.33
CA LEU A 46 -5.24 -0.29 3.47
C LEU A 46 -4.67 0.93 4.22
N GLU A 47 -5.09 1.14 5.47
CA GLU A 47 -4.59 2.23 6.30
C GLU A 47 -3.09 2.07 6.60
N GLN A 48 -2.65 0.84 6.88
CA GLN A 48 -1.24 0.53 7.09
C GLN A 48 -0.41 0.74 5.81
N ALA A 49 -0.90 0.28 4.65
CA ALA A 49 -0.26 0.49 3.36
C ALA A 49 -0.12 1.99 3.03
N GLN A 50 -1.15 2.78 3.34
CA GLN A 50 -1.13 4.23 3.17
C GLN A 50 -0.09 4.91 4.07
N ARG A 51 -0.04 4.55 5.36
CA ARG A 51 0.97 5.08 6.29
C ARG A 51 2.40 4.75 5.83
N SER A 52 2.63 3.53 5.34
CA SER A 52 3.94 3.12 4.82
C SER A 52 4.33 3.90 3.55
N PHE A 53 3.38 4.17 2.66
CA PHE A 53 3.61 4.99 1.48
C PHE A 53 3.90 6.46 1.84
N GLU A 54 3.14 7.05 2.76
CA GLU A 54 3.37 8.41 3.25
C GLU A 54 4.72 8.54 3.98
N ALA A 55 5.12 7.54 4.76
CA ALA A 55 6.42 7.53 5.43
C ALA A 55 7.58 7.45 4.44
N LEU A 56 7.41 6.74 3.32
CA LEU A 56 8.37 6.72 2.22
C LEU A 56 8.45 8.10 1.53
N LEU A 57 7.33 8.77 1.31
CA LEU A 57 7.30 10.11 0.70
C LEU A 57 7.94 11.18 1.61
N LYS A 58 7.76 11.11 2.94
CA LYS A 58 8.35 12.06 3.89
C LYS A 58 9.88 11.90 4.07
N ARG A 59 10.47 10.82 3.57
CA ARG A 59 11.92 10.55 3.62
C ARG A 59 12.66 11.04 2.36
N GLN A 60 11.96 11.54 1.35
CA GLN A 60 12.53 12.23 0.19
C GLN A 60 12.73 13.71 0.48
#